data_AF-A0A7S2XWJ6-F1
#
_entry.id   AF-A0A7S2XWJ6-F1
#
_cell.length_a   1.000
_cell.length_b   1.000
_cell.length_c   1.000
_cell.angle_alpha   90.00
_cell.angle_beta   90.00
_cell.angle_gamma   90.00
#
_symmetry.space_group_name_H-M   'P 1'
#
loop_
_entity.id
_entity.type
_entity.pdbx_description
1 polymer ?
#
loop_
_entity_poly.entity_id
_entity_poly.type
_entity_poly.pdbx_seq_one_letter_code
_entity_poly.pdbx_strand_id
1 'polypeptide(L)'
;VYSRRRTVLQASTQEMMKLMGEFCEETVDDIVPGYVDEDEEVNAEGLHTKIKQFFPTVEKLDEKKMEQMDEDELKAYIKPAVIKALDVKAKQLAKGKAEGTEAQVARYLTLVNFDNLWEKHLAQIDLLKSSVQFSTLQNKNPLDEFKFAGYDLFNSLFNNVRLNTVYSFFVYDPAQKPVQ
;
A
#
# COMPACT_ATOMS: atom_id res chain seq x y z
N VAL A 1 8.78 -6.88 -12.33
CA VAL A 1 7.31 -6.82 -12.53
C VAL A 1 6.69 -8.21 -12.70
N TYR A 2 6.87 -8.90 -13.83
CA TYR A 2 6.24 -10.20 -14.10
C TYR A 2 6.49 -11.31 -13.06
N SER A 3 7.69 -11.37 -12.48
CA SER A 3 7.99 -12.32 -11.41
C SER A 3 7.11 -12.09 -10.17
N ARG A 4 7.00 -10.84 -9.68
CA ARG A 4 6.11 -10.50 -8.55
C ARG A 4 4.64 -10.80 -8.84
N ARG A 5 4.18 -10.49 -10.05
CA ARG A 5 2.81 -10.83 -10.49
C ARG A 5 2.56 -12.34 -10.45
N ARG A 6 3.53 -13.14 -10.93
CA ARG A 6 3.47 -14.60 -10.87
C ARG A 6 3.43 -15.12 -9.44
N THR A 7 4.23 -14.55 -8.53
CA THR A 7 4.20 -14.88 -7.10
C THR A 7 2.81 -14.67 -6.51
N VAL A 8 2.16 -13.53 -6.76
CA VAL A 8 0.79 -13.25 -6.29
C VAL A 8 -0.23 -14.24 -6.87
N LEU A 9 -0.08 -14.60 -8.14
CA LEU A 9 -0.93 -15.58 -8.83
C LEU A 9 -0.83 -16.98 -8.22
N GLN A 10 0.37 -17.39 -7.81
CA GLN A 10 0.67 -18.74 -7.33
C GLN A 10 0.61 -18.88 -5.81
N ALA A 11 0.55 -17.76 -5.08
CA ALA A 11 0.47 -17.75 -3.62
C ALA A 11 -0.74 -18.55 -3.14
N SER A 12 -0.52 -19.43 -2.17
CA SER A 12 -1.58 -20.08 -1.39
C SER A 12 -2.41 -19.05 -0.61
N THR A 13 -3.54 -19.48 -0.03
CA THR A 13 -4.37 -18.63 0.83
C THR A 13 -3.56 -18.02 1.97
N GLN A 14 -2.74 -18.83 2.65
CA GLN A 14 -1.91 -18.38 3.76
C GLN A 14 -0.84 -17.37 3.32
N GLU A 15 -0.14 -17.64 2.22
CA GLU A 15 0.88 -16.73 1.67
C GLU A 15 0.26 -15.40 1.23
N MET A 16 -0.92 -15.44 0.61
CA MET A 16 -1.62 -14.22 0.19
C MET A 16 -2.04 -13.36 1.39
N MET A 17 -2.57 -13.98 2.45
CA MET A 17 -2.96 -13.24 3.66
C MET A 17 -1.74 -12.71 4.42
N LYS A 18 -0.63 -13.45 4.44
CA LYS A 18 0.65 -12.97 4.98
C LYS A 18 1.13 -11.73 4.22
N LEU A 19 1.13 -11.79 2.88
CA LEU A 19 1.50 -10.65 2.04
C LEU A 19 0.60 -9.43 2.30
N MET A 20 -0.70 -9.64 2.51
CA MET A 20 -1.62 -8.56 2.89
C MET A 20 -1.27 -7.96 4.26
N GLY A 21 -0.83 -8.78 5.22
CA GLY A 21 -0.33 -8.32 6.51
C GLY A 21 0.91 -7.42 6.35
N GLU A 22 1.91 -7.90 5.60
CA GLU A 22 3.12 -7.14 5.26
C GLU A 22 2.77 -5.80 4.59
N PHE A 23 1.82 -5.80 3.64
CA PHE A 23 1.33 -4.58 2.99
C PHE A 23 0.68 -3.60 3.97
N CYS A 24 -0.08 -4.10 4.94
CA CYS A 24 -0.70 -3.25 5.96
C CYS A 24 0.36 -2.62 6.88
N GLU A 25 1.35 -3.40 7.33
CA GLU A 25 2.43 -2.90 8.18
C GLU A 25 3.30 -1.86 7.47
N GLU A 26 3.70 -2.12 6.22
CA GLU A 26 4.44 -1.16 5.41
C GLU A 26 3.62 0.12 5.15
N THR A 27 2.29 0.00 5.02
CA THR A 27 1.42 1.18 4.89
C THR A 27 1.41 2.01 6.17
N VAL A 28 1.51 1.39 7.35
CA VAL A 28 1.67 2.12 8.62
C VAL A 28 3.04 2.81 8.64
N ASP A 29 4.10 2.12 8.22
CA ASP A 29 5.45 2.70 8.14
C ASP A 29 5.53 3.93 7.23
N ASP A 30 4.76 3.96 6.14
CA ASP A 30 4.69 5.14 5.28
C ASP A 30 3.85 6.29 5.88
N ILE A 31 2.83 5.97 6.68
CA ILE A 31 1.88 6.96 7.21
C ILE A 31 2.48 7.69 8.41
N VAL A 32 3.03 6.96 9.38
CA VAL A 32 3.46 7.51 10.68
C VAL A 32 4.42 8.70 10.55
N PRO A 33 5.49 8.66 9.72
CA PRO A 33 6.46 9.76 9.61
C PRO A 33 5.82 11.08 9.15
N GLY A 34 4.69 11.03 8.44
CA GLY A 34 3.98 12.23 7.99
C GLY A 34 3.20 12.95 9.10
N TYR A 35 3.16 12.40 10.30
CA TYR A 35 2.41 12.93 11.46
C TYR A 35 3.28 13.15 12.70
N VAL A 36 4.60 13.05 12.56
CA VAL A 36 5.59 13.42 13.57
C VAL A 36 6.40 14.58 12.98
N ASP A 37 6.52 15.68 13.71
CA ASP A 37 7.31 16.83 13.26
C ASP A 37 8.77 16.78 13.71
N GLU A 38 9.55 17.83 13.40
CA GLU A 38 10.98 17.90 13.72
C GLU A 38 11.26 17.99 15.24
N ASP A 39 10.29 18.42 16.04
CA ASP A 39 10.37 18.55 17.50
C ASP A 39 9.83 17.27 18.21
N GLU A 40 9.61 16.19 17.44
CA GLU A 40 9.01 14.92 17.89
C GLU A 40 7.56 15.08 18.42
N GLU A 41 6.86 16.18 18.08
CA GLU A 41 5.45 16.33 18.41
C GLU A 41 4.58 15.50 17.46
N VAL A 42 3.66 14.73 18.04
CA VAL A 42 2.79 13.80 17.31
C VAL A 42 1.42 14.41 17.07
N ASN A 43 1.02 14.54 15.81
CA ASN A 43 -0.36 14.84 15.44
C ASN A 43 -1.24 13.58 15.51
N ALA A 44 -1.61 13.18 16.73
CA ALA A 44 -2.35 11.95 17.00
C ALA A 44 -3.74 11.90 16.36
N GLU A 45 -4.46 13.03 16.32
CA GLU A 45 -5.79 13.13 15.69
C GLU A 45 -5.70 12.90 14.17
N GLY A 46 -4.73 13.56 13.53
CA GLY A 46 -4.47 13.41 12.10
C GLY A 46 -4.05 11.98 11.75
N LEU A 47 -3.14 11.40 12.54
CA LEU A 47 -2.66 10.04 12.37
C LEU A 47 -3.80 9.03 12.50
N HIS A 48 -4.60 9.11 13.57
CA HIS A 48 -5.76 8.25 13.78
C HIS A 48 -6.77 8.34 12.62
N THR A 49 -7.06 9.57 12.18
CA THR A 49 -7.97 9.81 11.05
C THR A 49 -7.43 9.14 9.78
N LYS A 50 -6.13 9.28 9.51
CA LYS A 50 -5.49 8.68 8.34
C LYS A 50 -5.47 7.16 8.38
N ILE A 51 -5.14 6.58 9.53
CA ILE A 51 -5.19 5.12 9.74
C ILE A 51 -6.60 4.61 9.50
N LYS A 52 -7.65 5.28 10.01
CA LYS A 52 -9.04 4.89 9.76
C LYS A 52 -9.46 4.97 8.30
N GLN A 53 -8.90 5.89 7.50
CA GLN A 53 -9.19 5.97 6.06
C GLN A 53 -8.70 4.73 5.31
N PHE A 54 -7.51 4.23 5.66
CA PHE A 54 -6.96 3.01 5.07
C PHE A 54 -7.55 1.73 5.68
N PHE A 55 -7.87 1.78 6.96
CA PHE A 55 -8.28 0.62 7.75
C PHE A 55 -9.58 0.91 8.52
N PRO A 56 -10.76 0.97 7.86
CA PRO A 56 -12.02 1.35 8.50
C PRO A 56 -12.48 0.39 9.62
N THR A 57 -11.97 -0.84 9.63
CA THR A 57 -12.26 -1.85 10.66
C THR A 57 -11.27 -1.81 11.84
N VAL A 58 -10.33 -0.86 11.86
CA VAL A 58 -9.40 -0.69 12.98
C VAL A 58 -10.15 -0.26 14.23
N GLU A 59 -9.75 -0.83 15.38
CA GLU A 59 -10.25 -0.40 16.67
C GLU A 59 -9.85 1.06 16.95
N LYS A 60 -10.57 1.71 17.87
CA LYS A 60 -10.24 3.09 18.23
C LYS A 60 -8.85 3.12 18.89
N LEU A 61 -7.92 3.82 18.26
CA LEU A 61 -6.61 4.13 18.83
C LEU A 61 -6.74 5.18 19.93
N ASP A 62 -5.89 5.10 20.95
CA ASP A 62 -5.86 6.07 22.05
C ASP A 62 -4.96 7.26 21.68
N GLU A 63 -5.59 8.34 21.24
CA GLU A 63 -4.91 9.58 20.81
C GLU A 63 -3.99 10.14 21.91
N LYS A 64 -4.42 10.14 23.18
CA LYS A 64 -3.62 10.66 24.29
C LYS A 64 -2.37 9.83 24.55
N LYS A 65 -2.45 8.53 24.29
CA LYS A 65 -1.30 7.63 24.43
C LYS A 65 -0.31 7.86 23.28
N MET A 66 -0.82 8.08 22.07
CA MET A 66 0.00 8.33 20.88
C MET A 66 0.77 9.65 20.96
N GLU A 67 0.19 10.69 21.57
CA GLU A 67 0.88 11.98 21.82
C GLU A 67 2.14 11.86 22.69
N GLN A 68 2.32 10.74 23.39
CA GLN A 68 3.44 10.51 24.31
C GLN A 68 4.45 9.50 23.77
N MET A 69 4.31 9.08 22.51
CA MET A 69 5.13 8.04 21.88
C MET A 69 6.05 8.64 20.83
N ASP A 70 7.24 8.05 20.67
CA ASP A 70 8.09 8.34 19.51
C ASP A 70 7.59 7.63 18.24
N GLU A 71 8.23 7.91 17.11
CA GLU A 71 7.87 7.35 15.79
C GLU A 71 7.87 5.80 15.79
N ASP A 72 8.85 5.17 16.42
CA ASP A 72 8.99 3.72 16.43
C ASP A 72 8.00 3.06 17.39
N GLU A 73 7.73 3.70 18.53
CA GLU A 73 6.67 3.33 19.47
C GLU A 73 5.28 3.43 18.83
N LEU A 74 5.02 4.48 18.05
CA LEU A 74 3.78 4.64 17.29
C LEU A 74 3.59 3.50 16.28
N LYS A 75 4.63 3.19 15.48
CA LYS A 75 4.58 2.05 14.54
C LYS A 75 4.30 0.75 15.28
N ALA A 76 5.01 0.49 16.39
CA ALA A 76 4.83 -0.71 17.20
C ALA A 76 3.44 -0.79 17.87
N TYR A 77 2.84 0.34 18.20
CA TYR A 77 1.49 0.43 18.75
C TYR A 77 0.41 0.20 17.69
N ILE A 78 0.56 0.79 16.51
CA ILE A 78 -0.45 0.80 15.45
C ILE A 78 -0.45 -0.52 14.66
N LYS A 79 0.72 -1.06 14.27
CA LYS A 79 0.82 -2.27 13.43
C LYS A 79 -0.04 -3.44 13.93
N PRO A 80 -0.01 -3.84 15.22
CA PRO A 80 -0.87 -4.91 15.72
C PRO A 80 -2.36 -4.60 15.61
N ALA A 81 -2.77 -3.34 15.77
CA ALA A 81 -4.16 -2.93 15.62
C ALA A 81 -4.62 -3.07 14.16
N VAL A 82 -3.75 -2.73 13.21
CA VAL A 82 -4.04 -2.86 11.78
C VAL A 82 -4.09 -4.33 11.34
N ILE A 83 -3.20 -5.18 11.84
CA ILE A 83 -3.25 -6.64 11.59
C ILE A 83 -4.56 -7.25 12.13
N LYS A 84 -5.01 -6.84 13.32
CA LYS A 84 -6.35 -7.24 13.81
C LYS A 84 -7.47 -6.74 12.91
N ALA A 85 -7.36 -5.52 12.38
CA ALA A 85 -8.34 -4.96 11.45
C ALA A 85 -8.42 -5.78 10.15
N LEU A 86 -7.27 -6.25 9.63
CA LEU A 86 -7.18 -7.16 8.50
C LEU A 86 -7.88 -8.48 8.80
N ASP A 87 -7.64 -9.09 9.96
CA ASP A 87 -8.31 -10.33 10.37
C ASP A 87 -9.83 -10.17 10.45
N VAL A 88 -10.30 -9.06 11.01
CA VAL A 88 -11.73 -8.73 11.08
C VAL A 88 -12.32 -8.60 9.67
N LYS A 89 -11.65 -7.88 8.78
CA LYS A 89 -12.10 -7.69 7.40
C LYS A 89 -12.10 -9.02 6.62
N ALA A 90 -11.06 -9.82 6.77
CA ALA A 90 -10.94 -11.15 6.17
C ALA A 90 -12.10 -12.06 6.59
N LYS A 91 -12.40 -12.12 7.90
CA LYS A 91 -13.56 -12.86 8.44
C LYS A 91 -14.89 -12.35 7.90
N GLN A 92 -15.05 -11.03 7.73
CA GLN A 92 -16.26 -10.45 7.13
C GLN A 92 -16.43 -10.90 5.68
N LEU A 93 -15.35 -10.92 4.88
CA LEU A 93 -15.39 -11.35 3.48
C LEU A 93 -15.67 -12.85 3.33
N ALA A 94 -15.16 -13.67 4.25
CA ALA A 94 -15.35 -15.11 4.29
C ALA A 94 -16.75 -15.52 4.82
N LYS A 95 -17.41 -14.65 5.59
CA LYS A 95 -18.69 -14.97 6.25
C LYS A 95 -19.75 -15.39 5.25
N GLY A 96 -20.22 -16.64 5.37
CA GLY A 96 -21.27 -17.20 4.51
C GLY A 96 -20.81 -17.54 3.09
N LYS A 97 -19.49 -17.62 2.84
CA LYS A 97 -18.90 -17.97 1.55
C LYS A 97 -17.93 -19.15 1.68
N ALA A 98 -17.37 -19.58 0.55
CA ALA A 98 -16.34 -20.62 0.53
C ALA A 98 -15.06 -20.16 1.25
N GLU A 99 -14.37 -21.10 1.89
CA GLU A 99 -13.08 -20.86 2.52
C GLU A 99 -12.05 -20.30 1.51
N GLY A 100 -11.24 -19.33 1.93
CA GLY A 100 -10.25 -18.70 1.06
C GLY A 100 -10.80 -17.59 0.16
N THR A 101 -12.09 -17.22 0.29
CA THR A 101 -12.67 -16.12 -0.50
C THR A 101 -11.94 -14.80 -0.25
N GLU A 102 -11.55 -14.51 0.99
CA GLU A 102 -10.76 -13.34 1.37
C GLU A 102 -9.44 -13.27 0.60
N ALA A 103 -8.72 -14.38 0.48
CA ALA A 103 -7.46 -14.44 -0.25
C ALA A 103 -7.68 -14.32 -1.77
N GLN A 104 -8.77 -14.87 -2.31
CA GLN A 104 -9.13 -14.70 -3.72
C GLN A 104 -9.45 -13.24 -4.05
N VAL A 105 -10.19 -12.55 -3.18
CA VAL A 105 -10.48 -11.11 -3.29
C VAL A 105 -9.19 -10.31 -3.24
N ALA A 106 -8.34 -10.56 -2.23
CA ALA A 106 -7.05 -9.88 -2.11
C ALA A 106 -6.20 -10.08 -3.37
N ARG A 107 -6.05 -11.33 -3.84
CA ARG A 107 -5.30 -11.66 -5.06
C ARG A 107 -5.85 -10.92 -6.28
N TYR A 108 -7.18 -10.94 -6.47
CA TYR A 108 -7.81 -10.25 -7.59
C TYR A 108 -7.51 -8.75 -7.57
N LEU A 109 -7.72 -8.09 -6.43
CA LEU A 109 -7.46 -6.66 -6.27
C LEU A 109 -5.99 -6.32 -6.49
N THR A 110 -5.06 -7.11 -5.95
CA THR A 110 -3.63 -6.92 -6.17
C THR A 110 -3.29 -7.00 -7.66
N LEU A 111 -3.79 -8.02 -8.37
CA LEU A 111 -3.49 -8.21 -9.79
C LEU A 111 -4.08 -7.09 -10.66
N VAL A 112 -5.32 -6.67 -10.40
CA VAL A 112 -5.95 -5.56 -11.13
C VAL A 112 -5.18 -4.26 -10.92
N ASN A 113 -4.81 -3.93 -9.67
CA ASN A 113 -4.00 -2.75 -9.39
C ASN A 113 -2.62 -2.82 -10.05
N PHE A 114 -2.01 -4.00 -10.06
CA PHE A 114 -0.74 -4.25 -10.69
C PHE A 114 -0.78 -4.00 -12.20
N ASP A 115 -1.78 -4.56 -12.89
CA ASP A 115 -1.92 -4.45 -14.34
C ASP A 115 -2.21 -2.98 -14.73
N ASN A 116 -3.13 -2.31 -14.02
CA ASN A 116 -3.47 -0.90 -14.25
C ASN A 116 -2.29 0.06 -14.03
N LEU A 117 -1.52 -0.14 -12.97
CA LEU A 117 -0.38 0.72 -12.68
C LEU A 117 0.84 0.41 -13.56
N TRP A 118 1.00 -0.84 -14.00
CA TRP A 118 2.07 -1.21 -14.92
C TRP A 118 1.91 -0.53 -16.28
N GLU A 119 0.69 -0.45 -16.81
CA GLU A 119 0.41 0.29 -18.04
C GLU A 119 0.82 1.77 -17.91
N LYS A 120 0.43 2.42 -16.80
CA LYS A 120 0.82 3.81 -16.52
C LYS A 120 2.33 3.97 -16.38
N HIS A 121 3.00 3.02 -15.73
CA HIS A 121 4.45 3.03 -15.59
C HIS A 121 5.16 2.93 -16.94
N LEU A 122 4.69 2.09 -17.87
CA LEU A 122 5.26 2.02 -19.22
C LEU A 122 5.17 3.37 -19.94
N ALA A 123 4.02 4.05 -19.85
CA ALA A 123 3.87 5.40 -20.40
C ALA A 123 4.82 6.42 -19.74
N GLN A 124 5.02 6.34 -18.42
CA GLN A 124 5.99 7.18 -17.70
C GLN A 124 7.43 6.91 -18.14
N ILE A 125 7.81 5.65 -18.36
CA ILE A 125 9.14 5.26 -18.84
C ILE A 125 9.37 5.78 -20.27
N ASP A 126 8.37 5.72 -21.14
CA ASP A 126 8.50 6.25 -22.49
C ASP A 126 8.65 7.78 -22.49
N LEU A 127 7.90 8.49 -21.64
CA LEU A 127 8.11 9.93 -21.43
C LEU A 127 9.52 10.23 -20.91
N LEU A 128 10.00 9.46 -19.93
CA LEU A 128 11.34 9.62 -19.36
C LEU A 128 12.43 9.43 -20.43
N LYS A 129 12.30 8.45 -21.33
CA LYS A 129 13.25 8.27 -22.44
C LYS A 129 13.32 9.50 -23.34
N SER A 130 12.19 10.16 -23.60
CA SER A 130 12.16 11.39 -24.38
C SER A 130 12.75 12.58 -23.61
N SER A 131 12.51 12.68 -22.29
CA SER A 131 12.99 13.81 -21.50
C SER A 131 14.51 13.79 -21.29
N VAL A 132 15.11 12.63 -21.07
CA VAL A 132 16.57 12.52 -20.83
C VAL A 132 17.42 12.89 -22.05
N GLN A 133 16.83 12.96 -23.25
CA GLN A 133 17.53 13.47 -24.43
C GLN A 133 17.99 14.91 -24.25
N PHE A 134 17.23 15.72 -23.48
CA PHE A 134 17.58 17.10 -23.16
C PHE A 134 18.65 17.23 -22.08
N SER A 135 18.96 16.17 -21.34
CA SER A 135 20.01 16.17 -20.29
C SER A 135 21.41 16.43 -20.86
N THR A 136 21.62 16.08 -22.14
CA THR A 136 22.85 16.41 -22.87
C THR A 136 23.12 17.92 -22.92
N LEU A 137 22.05 18.74 -22.99
CA LEU A 137 22.15 20.21 -23.00
C LEU A 137 22.64 20.77 -21.66
N GLN A 138 22.48 20.01 -20.57
CA GLN A 138 22.89 20.39 -19.22
C GLN A 138 24.26 19.79 -18.83
N ASN A 139 25.02 19.22 -19.78
CA ASN A 139 26.26 18.48 -19.53
C ASN A 139 26.08 17.29 -18.55
N LYS A 140 24.88 16.73 -18.45
CA LYS A 140 24.59 15.51 -17.67
C LYS A 140 24.63 14.29 -18.58
N ASN A 141 24.92 13.12 -18.01
CA ASN A 141 24.84 11.84 -18.72
C ASN A 141 23.39 11.34 -18.78
N PRO A 142 22.76 11.25 -19.97
CA PRO A 142 21.36 10.81 -20.12
C PRO A 142 21.11 9.40 -19.60
N LEU A 143 22.10 8.51 -19.72
CA LEU A 143 21.97 7.13 -19.28
C LEU A 143 21.87 7.05 -17.76
N ASP A 144 22.64 7.87 -17.05
CA ASP A 144 22.64 7.88 -15.60
C ASP A 144 21.33 8.48 -15.09
N GLU A 145 20.88 9.59 -15.67
CA GLU A 145 19.58 10.21 -15.33
C GLU A 145 18.40 9.26 -15.58
N PHE A 146 18.40 8.55 -16.71
CA PHE A 146 17.40 7.53 -16.99
C PHE A 146 17.38 6.42 -15.95
N LYS A 147 18.55 5.93 -15.52
CA LYS A 147 18.65 4.87 -14.51
C LYS A 147 18.13 5.33 -13.15
N PHE A 148 18.54 6.51 -12.69
CA PHE A 148 18.10 7.04 -11.40
C PHE A 148 16.59 7.29 -11.39
N ALA A 149 16.07 8.08 -12.32
CA ALA A 149 14.64 8.38 -12.39
C ALA A 149 13.80 7.13 -12.69
N GLY A 150 14.29 6.22 -13.53
CA GLY A 150 13.62 4.96 -13.84
C GLY A 150 13.51 4.03 -12.63
N TYR A 151 14.53 4.01 -11.76
CA TYR A 151 14.49 3.26 -10.51
C TYR A 151 13.45 3.83 -9.53
N ASP A 152 13.38 5.15 -9.41
CA ASP A 152 12.38 5.82 -8.55
C ASP A 152 10.95 5.56 -9.05
N LEU A 153 10.71 5.64 -10.37
CA LEU A 153 9.43 5.28 -10.98
C LEU A 153 9.05 3.81 -10.70
N PHE A 154 10.03 2.91 -10.68
CA PHE A 154 9.82 1.49 -10.43
C PHE A 154 9.48 1.21 -8.96
N ASN A 155 10.16 1.87 -8.01
CA ASN A 155 9.82 1.77 -6.59
C ASN A 155 8.43 2.34 -6.31
N SER A 156 8.13 3.52 -6.89
CA SER A 156 6.83 4.16 -6.79
C SER A 156 5.70 3.26 -7.31
N LEU A 157 5.92 2.53 -8.41
CA LEU A 157 4.96 1.55 -8.92
C LEU A 157 4.55 0.53 -7.84
N PHE A 158 5.50 -0.11 -7.16
CA PHE A 158 5.16 -1.12 -6.15
C PHE A 158 4.52 -0.53 -4.90
N ASN A 159 4.99 0.63 -4.44
CA ASN A 159 4.37 1.33 -3.32
C ASN A 159 2.89 1.66 -3.64
N ASN A 160 2.63 2.16 -4.85
CA ASN A 160 1.26 2.44 -5.29
C ASN A 160 0.41 1.16 -5.44
N VAL A 161 0.97 0.06 -5.93
CA VAL A 161 0.27 -1.23 -5.97
C VAL A 161 -0.12 -1.66 -4.56
N ARG A 162 0.81 -1.61 -3.60
CA ARG A 162 0.56 -1.95 -2.19
C ARG A 162 -0.57 -1.08 -1.62
N LEU A 163 -0.41 0.24 -1.65
CA LEU A 163 -1.35 1.19 -1.06
C LEU A 163 -2.76 1.05 -1.67
N ASN A 164 -2.85 0.96 -3.00
CA ASN A 164 -4.13 0.76 -3.68
C ASN A 164 -4.76 -0.58 -3.34
N THR A 165 -3.96 -1.63 -3.17
CA THR A 165 -4.45 -2.97 -2.79
C THR A 165 -5.02 -2.95 -1.39
N VAL A 166 -4.29 -2.39 -0.42
CA VAL A 166 -4.75 -2.24 0.97
C VAL A 166 -6.06 -1.46 0.98
N TYR A 167 -6.08 -0.25 0.42
CA TYR A 167 -7.28 0.58 0.39
C TYR A 167 -8.46 -0.13 -0.27
N SER A 168 -8.25 -0.71 -1.46
CA SER A 168 -9.30 -1.42 -2.20
C SER A 168 -9.83 -2.62 -1.40
N PHE A 169 -8.96 -3.37 -0.74
CA PHE A 169 -9.37 -4.54 0.05
C PHE A 169 -10.27 -4.15 1.22
N PHE A 170 -9.93 -3.08 1.94
CA PHE A 170 -10.71 -2.63 3.09
C PHE A 170 -12.04 -1.98 2.68
N VAL A 171 -12.08 -1.22 1.59
CA VAL A 171 -13.31 -0.60 1.06
C VAL A 171 -14.21 -1.61 0.33
N TYR A 172 -13.65 -2.69 -0.22
CA TYR A 172 -14.40 -3.68 -0.98
C TYR A 172 -15.56 -4.27 -0.16
N ASP A 173 -16.77 -4.10 -0.67
CA ASP A 173 -17.99 -4.68 -0.13
C ASP A 173 -18.64 -5.58 -1.21
N PRO A 174 -18.76 -6.90 -0.97
CA PRO A 174 -19.38 -7.81 -1.93
C PRO A 174 -20.87 -7.53 -2.17
N ALA A 175 -21.55 -6.76 -1.32
CA ALA A 175 -22.95 -6.38 -1.51
C ALA A 175 -23.15 -5.18 -2.46
N GLN A 176 -22.09 -4.41 -2.75
CA GLN A 176 -22.16 -3.35 -3.75
C GLN A 176 -22.17 -3.97 -5.14
N LYS A 177 -23.34 -3.94 -5.81
CA LYS A 177 -23.43 -4.27 -7.23
C LYS A 177 -22.42 -3.41 -8.00
N PRO A 178 -21.69 -3.97 -8.99
CA PRO A 178 -20.85 -3.15 -9.84
C PRO A 178 -21.70 -2.06 -10.48
N VAL A 179 -21.27 -0.81 -10.35
CA VAL A 179 -21.85 0.31 -11.11
C VAL A 179 -21.60 -0.03 -12.58
N GLN A 180 -22.69 -0.26 -13.31
CA GLN A 180 -22.68 -0.51 -14.76
C GLN A 180 -22.26 0.75 -15.52
#